data_AF-A0A8H7ZMF4-F1
#
_entry.id   AF-A0A8H7ZMF4-F1
#
_cell.length_a   1.000
_cell.length_b   1.000
_cell.length_c   1.000
_cell.angle_alpha   90.00
_cell.angle_beta   90.00
_cell.angle_gamma   90.00
#
_symmetry.space_group_name_H-M   'P 1'
#
loop_
_entity.id
_entity.type
_entity.pdbx_description
1 polymer ?
#
loop_
_entity_poly.entity_id
_entity_poly.type
_entity_poly.pdbx_seq_one_letter_code
_entity_poly.pdbx_strand_id
1 'polypeptide(L)'
;MSAQQSTRPLVFKRGGVEVTILVPLPLYPVAERLRELFSAECPSEAEPEQATTELEVTGKVLALACERAAQGTLEGGDGFDFLPVVSVVVQHLESRYLRGNDVHAAVAGVPASARNEVLRAYYLALAALGRRGLLTSGPLRAERPPRIASALFGAARAGRVRLIAVFGGQGNVEEYVEELAALVRTYEGVVEPFVRRAALTLAHHSALPEARDEHAARIDLAAWLEKPEARPAAERLLSAHISLPLIGVTQLACYYVAFKVLGVDPAAMAQFFAAGATGHSQGLVSAVAIASSRTEEDFFANAQKAIALL
;
A
#
# COMPACT_ATOMS: atom_id res chain seq x y z
N MET A 1 -26.30 -24.85 -7.18
CA MET A 1 -25.44 -25.98 -6.78
C MET A 1 -24.02 -25.63 -7.21
N SER A 2 -23.18 -25.11 -6.30
CA SER A 2 -21.77 -24.89 -6.65
C SER A 2 -21.08 -26.25 -6.67
N ALA A 3 -20.33 -26.54 -7.73
CA ALA A 3 -19.45 -27.69 -7.75
C ALA A 3 -18.44 -27.52 -6.61
N GLN A 4 -18.43 -28.41 -5.62
CA GLN A 4 -17.33 -28.50 -4.67
C GLN A 4 -16.07 -28.80 -5.47
N GLN A 5 -15.26 -27.77 -5.72
CA GLN A 5 -13.94 -27.97 -6.32
C GLN A 5 -13.11 -28.77 -5.34
N SER A 6 -12.58 -29.90 -5.79
CA SER A 6 -11.65 -30.70 -5.01
C SER A 6 -10.37 -29.90 -4.76
N THR A 7 -9.99 -29.80 -3.48
CA THR A 7 -8.79 -29.12 -3.03
C THR A 7 -7.79 -30.11 -2.46
N ARG A 8 -6.48 -29.83 -2.59
CA ARG A 8 -5.39 -30.59 -1.98
C ARG A 8 -4.55 -29.68 -1.09
N PRO A 9 -4.17 -30.11 0.12
CA PRO A 9 -3.30 -29.32 0.99
C PRO A 9 -1.89 -29.22 0.42
N LEU A 10 -1.31 -28.01 0.49
CA LEU A 10 0.08 -27.71 0.16
C LEU A 10 0.72 -27.01 1.37
N VAL A 11 1.87 -27.52 1.82
CA VAL A 11 2.56 -27.05 3.03
C VAL A 11 3.76 -26.18 2.66
N PHE A 12 3.84 -25.00 3.26
CA PHE A 12 5.01 -24.10 3.23
C PHE A 12 5.65 -24.08 4.62
N LYS A 13 6.98 -24.14 4.69
CA LYS A 13 7.72 -24.22 5.95
C LYS A 13 8.81 -23.15 6.02
N ARG A 14 8.90 -22.44 7.15
CA ARG A 14 9.99 -21.48 7.42
C ARG A 14 10.14 -21.26 8.91
N GLY A 15 11.39 -21.25 9.41
CA GLY A 15 11.68 -20.88 10.81
C GLY A 15 10.91 -21.69 11.85
N GLY A 16 10.73 -23.00 11.61
CA GLY A 16 9.96 -23.89 12.49
C GLY A 16 8.43 -23.76 12.40
N VAL A 17 7.91 -22.86 11.56
CA VAL A 17 6.48 -22.66 11.32
C VAL A 17 6.04 -23.33 10.03
N GLU A 18 4.89 -24.01 10.07
CA GLU A 18 4.26 -24.64 8.91
C GLU A 18 2.91 -23.98 8.62
N VAL A 19 2.70 -23.59 7.36
CA VAL A 19 1.41 -23.06 6.88
C VAL A 19 0.87 -24.01 5.83
N THR A 20 -0.37 -24.46 6.01
CA THR A 20 -1.07 -25.33 5.05
C THR A 20 -2.13 -24.54 4.29
N ILE A 21 -1.98 -24.45 2.98
CA ILE A 21 -2.92 -23.79 2.07
C ILE A 21 -3.66 -24.86 1.27
N LEU A 22 -5.00 -24.78 1.23
CA LEU A 22 -5.82 -25.67 0.40
C LEU A 22 -5.85 -25.13 -1.04
N VAL A 23 -5.32 -25.90 -1.98
CA VAL A 23 -5.19 -25.49 -3.38
C VAL A 23 -6.14 -26.30 -4.27
N PRO A 24 -6.95 -25.68 -5.14
CA PRO A 24 -7.76 -26.39 -6.13
C PRO A 24 -6.89 -27.27 -7.03
N LEU A 25 -7.32 -28.51 -7.30
CA LEU A 25 -6.52 -29.48 -8.08
C LEU A 25 -5.94 -28.92 -9.40
N PRO A 26 -6.66 -28.13 -10.22
CA PRO A 26 -6.11 -27.57 -11.45
C PRO A 26 -4.94 -26.60 -11.24
N LEU A 27 -4.85 -25.97 -10.08
CA LEU A 27 -3.79 -25.01 -9.73
C LEU A 27 -2.61 -25.66 -9.01
N TYR A 28 -2.73 -26.95 -8.66
CA TYR A 28 -1.73 -27.66 -7.86
C TYR A 28 -0.33 -27.69 -8.50
N PRO A 29 -0.16 -27.91 -9.82
CA PRO A 29 1.18 -27.88 -10.45
C PRO A 29 1.88 -26.53 -10.30
N VAL A 30 1.14 -25.42 -10.50
CA VAL A 30 1.67 -24.05 -10.33
C VAL A 30 2.00 -23.79 -8.86
N ALA A 31 1.14 -24.22 -7.94
CA ALA A 31 1.36 -24.05 -6.52
C ALA A 31 2.55 -24.87 -5.99
N GLU A 32 2.76 -26.10 -6.50
CA GLU A 32 3.97 -26.86 -6.17
C GLU A 32 5.22 -26.17 -6.66
N ARG A 33 5.20 -25.58 -7.87
CA ARG A 33 6.30 -24.77 -8.37
C ARG A 33 6.59 -23.58 -7.44
N LEU A 34 5.55 -22.89 -6.97
CA LEU A 34 5.71 -21.81 -5.99
C LEU A 34 6.37 -22.30 -4.68
N ARG A 35 5.98 -23.49 -4.19
CA ARG A 35 6.59 -24.10 -2.98
C ARG A 35 8.07 -24.42 -3.18
N GLU A 36 8.44 -24.94 -4.34
CA GLU A 36 9.85 -25.20 -4.68
C GLU A 36 10.68 -23.91 -4.65
N LEU A 37 10.20 -22.85 -5.30
CA LEU A 37 10.84 -21.54 -5.31
C LEU A 37 10.95 -20.95 -3.89
N PHE A 38 9.87 -21.04 -3.11
CA PHE A 38 9.85 -20.57 -1.73
C PHE A 38 10.91 -21.29 -0.87
N SER A 39 11.06 -22.59 -1.05
CA SER A 39 12.04 -23.39 -0.31
C SER A 39 13.48 -23.07 -0.71
N ALA A 40 13.72 -22.70 -1.98
CA ALA A 40 15.03 -22.31 -2.49
C ALA A 40 15.45 -20.91 -2.03
N GLU A 41 14.54 -19.94 -2.02
CA GLU A 41 14.84 -18.55 -1.67
C GLU A 41 14.86 -18.30 -0.16
N CYS A 42 14.16 -19.13 0.62
CA CYS A 42 14.04 -19.01 2.07
C CYS A 42 14.52 -20.28 2.79
N PRO A 43 15.83 -20.63 2.71
CA PRO A 43 16.36 -21.80 3.41
C PRO A 43 16.12 -21.68 4.93
N SER A 44 15.83 -22.82 5.58
CA SER A 44 15.35 -22.85 6.96
C SER A 44 16.42 -22.56 8.03
N GLU A 45 17.62 -22.12 7.64
CA GLU A 45 18.84 -22.21 8.47
C GLU A 45 19.16 -20.95 9.28
N ALA A 46 18.48 -19.83 9.05
CA ALA A 46 18.60 -18.69 9.95
C ALA A 46 17.62 -18.84 11.10
N GLU A 47 18.09 -19.07 12.32
CA GLU A 47 17.27 -18.84 13.51
C GLU A 47 16.89 -17.35 13.52
N PRO A 48 15.62 -17.02 13.34
CA PRO A 48 15.21 -15.63 13.38
C PRO A 48 15.38 -15.12 14.82
N GLU A 49 15.84 -13.88 14.98
CA GLU A 49 15.97 -13.21 16.30
C GLU A 49 14.62 -13.18 17.07
N GLN A 50 13.51 -13.42 16.38
CA GLN A 50 12.16 -13.46 16.93
C GLN A 50 11.37 -14.64 16.34
N ALA A 51 10.37 -15.12 17.08
CA ALA A 51 9.49 -16.19 16.62
C ALA A 51 8.75 -15.79 15.34
N THR A 52 9.01 -16.51 14.24
CA THR A 52 8.26 -16.38 12.99
C THR A 52 6.78 -16.69 13.26
N THR A 53 5.86 -15.98 12.63
CA THR A 53 4.41 -16.25 12.75
C THR A 53 3.83 -16.88 11.48
N GLU A 54 2.72 -17.61 11.60
CA GLU A 54 2.02 -18.15 10.41
C GLU A 54 1.62 -17.04 9.42
N LEU A 55 1.24 -15.86 9.92
CA LEU A 55 0.86 -14.72 9.09
C LEU A 55 2.05 -14.15 8.32
N GLU A 56 3.23 -14.09 8.95
CA GLU A 56 4.46 -13.70 8.28
C GLU A 56 4.82 -14.69 7.15
N VAL A 57 4.80 -15.99 7.43
CA VAL A 57 5.07 -17.02 6.40
C VAL A 57 4.08 -16.88 5.24
N THR A 58 2.78 -16.72 5.54
CA THR A 58 1.74 -16.51 4.52
C THR A 58 2.00 -15.25 3.70
N GLY A 59 2.39 -14.14 4.33
CA GLY A 59 2.76 -12.90 3.65
C GLY A 59 3.94 -13.07 2.70
N LYS A 60 4.95 -13.87 3.08
CA LYS A 60 6.12 -14.16 2.24
C LYS A 60 5.78 -15.06 1.06
N VAL A 61 4.94 -16.07 1.27
CA VAL A 61 4.39 -16.89 0.17
C VAL A 61 3.61 -16.00 -0.81
N LEU A 62 2.79 -15.07 -0.29
CA LEU A 62 2.03 -14.14 -1.11
C LEU A 62 2.94 -13.17 -1.89
N ALA A 63 3.99 -12.64 -1.25
CA ALA A 63 4.96 -11.75 -1.88
C ALA A 63 5.65 -12.44 -3.08
N LEU A 64 6.16 -13.65 -2.86
CA LEU A 64 6.79 -14.44 -3.92
C LEU A 64 5.80 -14.75 -5.05
N ALA A 65 4.56 -15.13 -4.73
CA ALA A 65 3.54 -15.37 -5.74
C ALA A 65 3.26 -14.12 -6.59
N CYS A 66 3.23 -12.94 -5.98
CA CYS A 66 3.07 -11.67 -6.69
C CYS A 66 4.26 -11.34 -7.58
N GLU A 67 5.48 -11.56 -7.10
CA GLU A 67 6.70 -11.36 -7.87
C GLU A 67 6.72 -12.25 -9.12
N ARG A 68 6.43 -13.55 -8.96
CA ARG A 68 6.37 -14.49 -10.08
C ARG A 68 5.23 -14.17 -11.05
N ALA A 69 4.08 -13.73 -10.54
CA ALA A 69 2.99 -13.26 -11.40
C ALA A 69 3.36 -12.01 -12.22
N ALA A 70 4.20 -11.12 -11.69
CA ALA A 70 4.71 -9.95 -12.41
C ALA A 70 5.82 -10.32 -13.42
N GLN A 71 6.68 -11.29 -13.10
CA GLN A 71 7.72 -11.79 -14.00
C GLN A 71 7.15 -12.61 -15.17
N GLY A 72 6.11 -13.42 -14.92
CA GLY A 72 5.43 -14.20 -15.97
C GLY A 72 4.73 -13.34 -17.03
N THR A 73 4.48 -12.05 -16.74
CA THR A 73 4.01 -11.08 -17.74
C THR A 73 5.13 -10.48 -18.61
N LEU A 74 6.41 -10.72 -18.28
CA LEU A 74 7.56 -10.28 -19.06
C LEU A 74 8.08 -11.42 -19.96
N GLU A 75 8.66 -11.08 -21.11
CA GLU A 75 9.26 -12.06 -22.03
C GLU A 75 10.42 -12.79 -21.31
N GLY A 76 10.31 -14.12 -21.15
CA GLY A 76 11.31 -14.96 -20.47
C GLY A 76 10.89 -15.56 -19.12
N GLY A 77 9.63 -15.40 -18.71
CA GLY A 77 9.08 -16.06 -17.52
C GLY A 77 9.11 -17.59 -17.59
N ASP A 78 8.95 -18.24 -16.44
CA ASP A 78 8.95 -19.69 -16.22
C ASP A 78 7.75 -20.44 -16.83
N GLY A 79 6.94 -19.76 -17.67
CA GLY A 79 5.84 -20.34 -18.43
C GLY A 79 4.56 -20.61 -17.64
N PHE A 80 4.55 -20.28 -16.34
CA PHE A 80 3.40 -20.48 -15.46
C PHE A 80 2.64 -19.16 -15.19
N ASP A 81 1.32 -19.23 -15.16
CA ASP A 81 0.48 -18.14 -14.64
C ASP A 81 0.28 -18.31 -13.13
N PHE A 82 0.99 -17.52 -12.33
CA PHE A 82 0.92 -17.53 -10.87
C PHE A 82 -0.27 -16.75 -10.32
N LEU A 83 -0.96 -15.93 -11.13
CA LEU A 83 -2.02 -15.06 -10.64
C LEU A 83 -3.21 -15.82 -10.02
N PRO A 84 -3.67 -16.97 -10.56
CA PRO A 84 -4.67 -17.80 -9.88
C PRO A 84 -4.23 -18.27 -8.49
N VAL A 85 -2.94 -18.58 -8.32
CA VAL A 85 -2.37 -18.99 -7.02
C VAL A 85 -2.30 -17.80 -6.06
N VAL A 86 -1.95 -16.59 -6.53
CA VAL A 86 -2.05 -15.35 -5.72
C VAL A 86 -3.45 -15.22 -5.13
N SER A 87 -4.48 -15.46 -5.93
CA SER A 87 -5.87 -15.42 -5.49
C SER A 87 -6.18 -16.43 -4.37
N VAL A 88 -5.67 -17.66 -4.48
CA VAL A 88 -5.84 -18.71 -3.44
C VAL A 88 -5.16 -18.30 -2.14
N VAL A 89 -3.94 -17.74 -2.21
CA VAL A 89 -3.20 -17.30 -1.02
C VAL A 89 -3.88 -16.10 -0.36
N VAL A 90 -4.42 -15.14 -1.13
CA VAL A 90 -5.23 -14.03 -0.59
C VAL A 90 -6.45 -14.56 0.13
N GLN A 91 -7.22 -15.47 -0.48
CA GLN A 91 -8.40 -16.07 0.16
C GLN A 91 -8.04 -16.80 1.46
N HIS A 92 -6.94 -17.55 1.46
CA HIS A 92 -6.43 -18.20 2.67
C HIS A 92 -6.12 -17.17 3.76
N LEU A 93 -5.37 -16.11 3.42
CA LEU A 93 -5.00 -15.06 4.37
C LEU A 93 -6.24 -14.38 4.98
N GLU A 94 -7.22 -14.04 4.14
CA GLU A 94 -8.42 -13.34 4.57
C GLU A 94 -9.33 -14.20 5.46
N SER A 95 -9.56 -15.44 5.07
CA SER A 95 -10.40 -16.37 5.82
C SER A 95 -9.75 -16.79 7.14
N ARG A 96 -8.44 -17.06 7.15
CA ARG A 96 -7.73 -17.62 8.31
C ARG A 96 -7.32 -16.57 9.33
N TYR A 97 -6.84 -15.41 8.89
CA TYR A 97 -6.18 -14.42 9.75
C TYR A 97 -6.98 -13.13 9.94
N LEU A 98 -7.65 -12.63 8.89
CA LEU A 98 -8.40 -11.37 9.01
C LEU A 98 -9.74 -11.54 9.70
N ARG A 99 -10.42 -12.69 9.49
CA ARG A 99 -11.70 -13.01 10.14
C ARG A 99 -12.74 -11.89 9.99
N GLY A 100 -12.78 -11.27 8.80
CA GLY A 100 -13.67 -10.15 8.47
C GLY A 100 -13.16 -8.76 8.88
N ASN A 101 -12.03 -8.67 9.58
CA ASN A 101 -11.38 -7.40 9.93
C ASN A 101 -10.39 -6.94 8.84
N ASP A 102 -9.87 -5.73 9.00
CA ASP A 102 -8.86 -5.19 8.11
C ASP A 102 -7.47 -5.84 8.34
N VAL A 103 -6.66 -5.93 7.29
CA VAL A 103 -5.30 -6.48 7.36
C VAL A 103 -4.44 -5.76 8.41
N HIS A 104 -4.61 -4.44 8.58
CA HIS A 104 -3.91 -3.64 9.58
C HIS A 104 -4.20 -4.10 11.01
N ALA A 105 -5.41 -4.59 11.28
CA ALA A 105 -5.77 -5.15 12.58
C ALA A 105 -5.10 -6.52 12.82
N ALA A 106 -5.00 -7.35 11.76
CA ALA A 106 -4.38 -8.67 11.86
C ALA A 106 -2.86 -8.60 12.11
N VAL A 107 -2.19 -7.58 11.56
CA VAL A 107 -0.75 -7.39 11.70
C VAL A 107 -0.36 -6.50 12.89
N ALA A 108 -1.32 -6.05 13.72
CA ALA A 108 -1.06 -5.10 14.80
C ALA A 108 -0.06 -5.63 15.85
N GLY A 109 -0.08 -6.93 16.12
CA GLY A 109 0.84 -7.62 17.04
C GLY A 109 2.10 -8.19 16.37
N VAL A 110 2.30 -7.96 15.06
CA VAL A 110 3.45 -8.47 14.31
C VAL A 110 4.58 -7.42 14.36
N PRO A 111 5.86 -7.84 14.46
CA PRO A 111 7.01 -6.93 14.42
C PRO A 111 6.97 -6.00 13.19
N ALA A 112 7.49 -4.78 13.33
CA ALA A 112 7.31 -3.72 12.33
C ALA A 112 7.82 -4.10 10.92
N SER A 113 8.95 -4.79 10.81
CA SER A 113 9.51 -5.28 9.55
C SER A 113 8.56 -6.28 8.86
N ALA A 114 8.21 -7.37 9.55
CA ALA A 114 7.29 -8.39 9.07
C ALA A 114 5.88 -7.84 8.79
N ARG A 115 5.39 -6.91 9.61
CA ARG A 115 4.13 -6.20 9.39
C ARG A 115 4.11 -5.50 8.04
N ASN A 116 5.15 -4.70 7.75
CA ASN A 116 5.22 -3.93 6.51
C ASN A 116 5.34 -4.84 5.28
N GLU A 117 6.05 -5.96 5.38
CA GLU A 117 6.12 -6.97 4.33
C GLU A 117 4.76 -7.61 4.03
N VAL A 118 4.02 -8.01 5.07
CA VAL A 118 2.67 -8.58 4.92
C VAL A 118 1.71 -7.58 4.28
N LEU A 119 1.73 -6.33 4.74
CA LEU A 119 0.91 -5.26 4.17
C LEU A 119 1.24 -5.02 2.70
N ARG A 120 2.53 -4.94 2.36
CA ARG A 120 3.00 -4.79 0.99
C ARG A 120 2.51 -5.93 0.10
N ALA A 121 2.76 -7.17 0.50
CA ALA A 121 2.34 -8.35 -0.24
C ALA A 121 0.82 -8.37 -0.46
N TYR A 122 0.05 -8.05 0.58
CA TYR A 122 -1.40 -8.00 0.51
C TYR A 122 -1.91 -6.96 -0.48
N TYR A 123 -1.45 -5.70 -0.40
CA TYR A 123 -1.93 -4.65 -1.29
C TYR A 123 -1.42 -4.81 -2.73
N LEU A 124 -0.21 -5.35 -2.94
CA LEU A 124 0.28 -5.72 -4.27
C LEU A 124 -0.59 -6.83 -4.89
N ALA A 125 -0.95 -7.85 -4.11
CA ALA A 125 -1.83 -8.92 -4.56
C ALA A 125 -3.20 -8.37 -4.96
N LEU A 126 -3.79 -7.50 -4.14
CA LEU A 126 -5.08 -6.88 -4.47
C LEU A 126 -4.98 -6.03 -5.75
N ALA A 127 -3.89 -5.29 -5.94
CA ALA A 127 -3.68 -4.51 -7.16
C ALA A 127 -3.58 -5.43 -8.40
N ALA A 128 -2.79 -6.50 -8.32
CA ALA A 128 -2.62 -7.46 -9.41
C ALA A 128 -3.92 -8.15 -9.80
N LEU A 129 -4.68 -8.62 -8.81
CA LEU A 129 -6.00 -9.24 -9.02
C LEU A 129 -7.03 -8.23 -9.55
N GLY A 130 -6.99 -6.99 -9.05
CA GLY A 130 -7.87 -5.90 -9.48
C GLY A 130 -7.69 -5.52 -10.95
N ARG A 131 -6.44 -5.42 -11.42
CA ARG A 131 -6.11 -5.13 -12.83
C ARG A 131 -6.67 -6.17 -13.82
N ARG A 132 -6.95 -7.39 -13.34
CA ARG A 132 -7.53 -8.49 -14.13
C ARG A 132 -9.03 -8.67 -13.90
N GLY A 133 -9.68 -7.77 -13.15
CA GLY A 133 -11.12 -7.82 -12.86
C GLY A 133 -11.55 -8.93 -11.90
N LEU A 134 -10.60 -9.63 -11.27
CA LEU A 134 -10.87 -10.78 -10.40
C LEU A 134 -11.42 -10.38 -9.01
N LEU A 135 -11.26 -9.11 -8.63
CA LEU A 135 -11.82 -8.56 -7.39
C LEU A 135 -13.23 -7.99 -7.58
N THR A 136 -13.59 -7.61 -8.80
CA THR A 136 -14.86 -6.94 -9.13
C THR A 136 -15.89 -7.91 -9.70
N SER A 137 -15.46 -9.03 -10.27
CA SER A 137 -16.34 -10.02 -10.88
C SER A 137 -15.72 -11.42 -10.79
N GLY A 138 -16.56 -12.46 -10.70
CA GLY A 138 -16.12 -13.85 -10.66
C GLY A 138 -16.20 -14.54 -9.29
N PRO A 139 -15.84 -15.83 -9.22
CA PRO A 139 -16.00 -16.67 -8.02
C PRO A 139 -15.24 -16.12 -6.81
N LEU A 140 -14.07 -15.51 -7.03
CA LEU A 140 -13.26 -14.85 -6.00
C LEU A 140 -14.01 -13.76 -5.23
N ARG A 141 -14.79 -12.92 -5.93
CA ARG A 141 -15.62 -11.90 -5.27
C ARG A 141 -16.77 -12.51 -4.49
N ALA A 142 -17.40 -13.56 -5.03
CA ALA A 142 -18.54 -14.22 -4.40
C ALA A 142 -18.16 -14.93 -3.08
N GLU A 143 -16.93 -15.41 -2.98
CA GLU A 143 -16.40 -16.12 -1.81
C GLU A 143 -15.76 -15.20 -0.77
N ARG A 144 -15.49 -13.94 -1.12
CA ARG A 144 -14.84 -12.98 -0.21
C ARG A 144 -15.85 -12.45 0.81
N PRO A 145 -15.60 -12.59 2.13
CA PRO A 145 -16.51 -12.07 3.13
C PRO A 145 -16.65 -10.54 2.98
N PRO A 146 -17.84 -9.98 3.24
CA PRO A 146 -18.03 -8.54 3.23
C PRO A 146 -17.09 -7.91 4.27
N ARG A 147 -16.36 -6.86 3.87
CA ARG A 147 -15.48 -6.13 4.79
C ARG A 147 -16.31 -5.55 5.93
N ILE A 148 -15.94 -5.85 7.17
CA ILE A 148 -16.57 -5.21 8.32
C ILE A 148 -16.17 -3.74 8.31
N ALA A 149 -17.15 -2.85 8.44
CA ALA A 149 -16.89 -1.43 8.50
C ALA A 149 -16.03 -1.09 9.72
N SER A 150 -15.06 -0.18 9.56
CA SER A 150 -14.25 0.33 10.67
C SER A 150 -15.14 0.78 11.84
N ALA A 151 -14.85 0.28 13.04
CA ALA A 151 -15.62 0.63 14.24
C ALA A 151 -15.60 2.15 14.53
N LEU A 152 -14.45 2.80 14.30
CA LEU A 152 -14.28 4.24 14.48
C LEU A 152 -15.16 5.04 13.51
N PHE A 153 -15.08 4.73 12.22
CA PHE A 153 -15.87 5.44 11.20
C PHE A 153 -17.36 5.09 11.27
N GLY A 154 -17.70 3.87 11.70
CA GLY A 154 -19.06 3.48 12.05
C GLY A 154 -19.62 4.29 13.23
N ALA A 155 -18.80 4.56 14.25
CA ALA A 155 -19.19 5.43 15.36
C ALA A 155 -19.36 6.89 14.92
N ALA A 156 -18.48 7.39 14.05
CA ALA A 156 -18.57 8.74 13.49
C ALA A 156 -19.86 8.92 12.67
N ARG A 157 -20.18 7.96 11.79
CA ARG A 157 -21.42 7.96 11.00
C ARG A 157 -22.67 7.87 11.87
N ALA A 158 -22.60 7.17 13.00
CA ALA A 158 -23.68 7.09 13.98
C ALA A 158 -23.77 8.31 14.91
N GLY A 159 -22.94 9.34 14.72
CA GLY A 159 -22.91 10.54 15.56
C GLY A 159 -22.40 10.31 16.99
N ARG A 160 -21.80 9.14 17.28
CA ARG A 160 -21.28 8.80 18.61
C ARG A 160 -19.92 9.44 18.90
N VAL A 161 -19.18 9.76 17.86
CA VAL A 161 -17.89 10.47 17.93
C VAL A 161 -17.83 11.54 16.85
N ARG A 162 -17.00 12.56 17.06
CA ARG A 162 -16.69 13.59 16.07
C ARG A 162 -15.20 13.53 15.77
N LEU A 163 -14.84 13.45 14.49
CA LEU A 163 -13.44 13.35 14.06
C LEU A 163 -13.03 14.64 13.38
N ILE A 164 -11.79 15.04 13.61
CA ILE A 164 -11.13 16.17 12.95
C ILE A 164 -9.84 15.64 12.30
N ALA A 165 -9.61 16.00 11.05
CA ALA A 165 -8.33 15.71 10.38
C ALA A 165 -7.31 16.81 10.70
N VAL A 166 -6.09 16.43 11.09
CA VAL A 166 -5.02 17.37 11.42
C VAL A 166 -3.76 17.01 10.65
N PHE A 167 -3.16 18.01 10.00
CA PHE A 167 -1.92 17.85 9.23
C PHE A 167 -0.78 18.66 9.86
N GLY A 168 0.39 18.05 10.04
CA GLY A 168 1.57 18.70 10.61
C GLY A 168 2.27 19.66 9.65
N GLY A 169 3.42 20.19 10.07
CA GLY A 169 4.35 20.93 9.21
C GLY A 169 5.78 20.46 9.40
N GLN A 170 6.74 21.25 8.91
CA GLN A 170 8.18 21.08 9.17
C GLN A 170 8.53 21.04 10.67
N GLY A 171 9.67 20.43 10.99
CA GLY A 171 10.26 20.40 12.34
C GLY A 171 9.88 19.20 13.19
N ASN A 172 9.09 18.25 12.66
CA ASN A 172 8.73 17.03 13.38
C ASN A 172 9.73 15.88 13.16
N VAL A 173 10.23 15.73 11.93
CA VAL A 173 11.08 14.60 11.50
C VAL A 173 12.05 15.09 10.42
N GLU A 174 13.34 14.80 10.56
CA GLU A 174 14.36 15.13 9.54
C GLU A 174 14.36 14.12 8.38
N GLU A 175 13.94 12.89 8.65
CA GLU A 175 13.87 11.74 7.74
C GLU A 175 12.54 11.66 6.95
N TYR A 176 11.90 12.81 6.68
CA TYR A 176 10.57 12.86 6.05
C TYR A 176 10.52 12.21 4.64
N VAL A 177 11.65 12.18 3.91
CA VAL A 177 11.74 11.49 2.62
C VAL A 177 11.69 9.97 2.81
N GLU A 178 12.27 9.45 3.89
CA GLU A 178 12.21 8.03 4.20
C GLU A 178 10.81 7.63 4.67
N GLU A 179 10.09 8.50 5.38
CA GLU A 179 8.67 8.29 5.69
C GLU A 179 7.85 8.10 4.40
N LEU A 180 8.04 8.99 3.41
CA LEU A 180 7.40 8.85 2.10
C LEU A 180 7.84 7.56 1.40
N ALA A 181 9.14 7.26 1.36
CA ALA A 181 9.65 6.06 0.71
C ALA A 181 9.09 4.77 1.34
N ALA A 182 8.99 4.72 2.67
CA ALA A 182 8.39 3.62 3.40
C ALA A 182 6.90 3.47 3.08
N LEU A 183 6.15 4.59 3.05
CA LEU A 183 4.74 4.59 2.64
C LEU A 183 4.57 4.06 1.21
N VAL A 184 5.35 4.56 0.26
CA VAL A 184 5.29 4.12 -1.14
C VAL A 184 5.62 2.64 -1.26
N ARG A 185 6.68 2.16 -0.60
CA ARG A 185 7.08 0.75 -0.60
C ARG A 185 6.00 -0.15 0.00
N THR A 186 5.35 0.26 1.09
CA THR A 186 4.30 -0.55 1.73
C THR A 186 2.99 -0.56 0.95
N TYR A 187 2.63 0.55 0.30
CA TYR A 187 1.34 0.69 -0.38
C TYR A 187 1.46 0.83 -1.90
N GLU A 188 2.55 0.34 -2.49
CA GLU A 188 2.90 0.49 -3.92
C GLU A 188 1.71 0.15 -4.84
N GLY A 189 1.04 -0.98 -4.60
CA GLY A 189 -0.15 -1.41 -5.36
C GLY A 189 -1.37 -0.49 -5.25
N VAL A 190 -1.34 0.51 -4.36
CA VAL A 190 -2.42 1.48 -4.15
C VAL A 190 -1.98 2.88 -4.52
N VAL A 191 -0.83 3.35 -3.99
CA VAL A 191 -0.41 4.76 -3.96
C VAL A 191 0.33 5.22 -5.22
N GLU A 192 0.81 4.28 -6.05
CA GLU A 192 1.57 4.58 -7.28
C GLU A 192 0.90 5.66 -8.18
N PRO A 193 -0.41 5.63 -8.48
CA PRO A 193 -1.03 6.64 -9.34
C PRO A 193 -0.92 8.07 -8.77
N PHE A 194 -0.95 8.20 -7.44
CA PHE A 194 -0.78 9.47 -6.74
C PHE A 194 0.66 9.96 -6.78
N VAL A 195 1.60 9.10 -6.39
CA VAL A 195 3.02 9.44 -6.36
C VAL A 195 3.51 9.84 -7.75
N ARG A 196 3.09 9.13 -8.80
CA ARG A 196 3.45 9.46 -10.18
C ARG A 196 3.01 10.87 -10.58
N ARG A 197 1.77 11.26 -10.26
CA ARG A 197 1.25 12.61 -10.56
C ARG A 197 1.93 13.68 -9.71
N ALA A 198 2.20 13.39 -8.44
CA ALA A 198 2.96 14.28 -7.55
C ALA A 198 4.38 14.52 -8.08
N ALA A 199 5.09 13.46 -8.47
CA ALA A 199 6.43 13.52 -9.03
C ALA A 199 6.47 14.35 -10.32
N LEU A 200 5.51 14.17 -11.23
CA LEU A 200 5.40 14.98 -12.45
C LEU A 200 5.15 16.46 -12.14
N THR A 201 4.31 16.75 -11.14
CA THR A 201 4.00 18.13 -10.71
C THR A 201 5.25 18.80 -10.14
N LEU A 202 5.97 18.12 -9.25
CA LEU A 202 7.22 18.57 -8.67
C LEU A 202 8.32 18.80 -9.72
N ALA A 203 8.50 17.86 -10.64
CA ALA A 203 9.48 17.97 -11.72
C ALA A 203 9.17 19.14 -12.65
N HIS A 204 7.88 19.40 -12.93
CA HIS A 204 7.46 20.54 -13.73
C HIS A 204 7.75 21.88 -13.04
N HIS A 205 7.26 22.07 -11.80
CA HIS A 205 7.39 23.35 -11.10
C HIS A 205 8.84 23.67 -10.73
N SER A 206 9.62 22.68 -10.29
CA SER A 206 11.06 22.87 -9.99
C SER A 206 11.92 23.13 -11.24
N ALA A 207 11.37 22.95 -12.45
CA ALA A 207 12.06 23.22 -13.71
C ALA A 207 11.77 24.62 -14.30
N LEU A 208 10.80 25.35 -13.74
CA LEU A 208 10.38 26.67 -14.20
C LEU A 208 11.52 27.70 -14.10
N PRO A 209 11.59 28.70 -15.00
CA PRO A 209 12.61 29.75 -14.95
C PRO A 209 12.69 30.44 -13.58
N GLU A 210 11.55 30.79 -12.99
CA GLU A 210 11.44 31.47 -11.70
C GLU A 210 12.08 30.66 -10.56
N ALA A 211 11.92 29.33 -10.58
CA ALA A 211 12.56 28.44 -9.62
C ALA A 211 14.09 28.42 -9.80
N ARG A 212 14.58 28.50 -11.04
CA ARG A 212 16.02 28.54 -11.34
C ARG A 212 16.65 29.87 -10.95
N ASP A 213 15.93 30.96 -11.15
CA ASP A 213 16.36 32.31 -10.78
C ASP A 213 16.54 32.44 -9.27
N GLU A 214 15.71 31.75 -8.47
CA GLU A 214 15.85 31.60 -7.01
C GLU A 214 16.83 30.49 -6.59
N HIS A 215 17.59 29.92 -7.53
CA HIS A 215 18.54 28.82 -7.31
C HIS A 215 17.91 27.56 -6.64
N ALA A 216 16.61 27.34 -6.82
CA ALA A 216 15.93 26.18 -6.28
C ALA A 216 16.44 24.89 -6.93
N ALA A 217 16.50 23.82 -6.13
CA ALA A 217 16.85 22.49 -6.63
C ALA A 217 15.77 21.92 -7.55
N ARG A 218 16.18 21.18 -8.58
CA ARG A 218 15.26 20.28 -9.29
C ARG A 218 14.84 19.14 -8.38
N ILE A 219 13.56 18.81 -8.43
CA ILE A 219 12.98 17.72 -7.65
C ILE A 219 12.69 16.55 -8.57
N ASP A 220 13.48 15.49 -8.44
CA ASP A 220 13.25 14.21 -9.11
C ASP A 220 12.80 13.16 -8.09
N LEU A 221 11.54 13.31 -7.65
CA LEU A 221 10.97 12.44 -6.63
C LEU A 221 10.96 10.96 -7.07
N ALA A 222 10.76 10.69 -8.36
CA ALA A 222 10.76 9.31 -8.85
C ALA A 222 12.14 8.66 -8.65
N ALA A 223 13.21 9.34 -9.06
CA ALA A 223 14.57 8.84 -8.84
C ALA A 223 14.90 8.70 -7.34
N TRP A 224 14.46 9.64 -6.50
CA TRP A 224 14.75 9.63 -5.06
C TRP A 224 14.04 8.50 -4.29
N LEU A 225 12.87 8.07 -4.78
CA LEU A 225 12.14 6.93 -4.22
C LEU A 225 12.71 5.59 -4.70
N GLU A 226 13.18 5.52 -5.94
CA GLU A 226 13.78 4.30 -6.51
C GLU A 226 15.20 4.07 -5.97
N LYS A 227 16.00 5.15 -5.89
CA LYS A 227 17.44 5.12 -5.60
C LYS A 227 17.77 6.06 -4.45
N PRO A 228 17.87 5.54 -3.21
CA PRO A 228 18.22 6.36 -2.05
C PRO A 228 19.53 7.14 -2.22
N GLU A 229 20.50 6.59 -2.95
CA GLU A 229 21.78 7.21 -3.29
C GLU A 229 21.66 8.41 -4.25
N ALA A 230 20.54 8.54 -4.96
CA ALA A 230 20.26 9.69 -5.84
C ALA A 230 19.69 10.89 -5.06
N ARG A 231 19.37 10.72 -3.77
CA ARG A 231 18.85 11.78 -2.91
C ARG A 231 19.92 12.85 -2.66
N PRO A 232 19.57 14.15 -2.64
CA PRO A 232 20.45 15.20 -2.17
C PRO A 232 20.93 14.97 -0.73
N ALA A 233 22.01 15.64 -0.34
CA ALA A 233 22.46 15.68 1.05
C ALA A 233 21.34 16.16 2.00
N ALA A 234 21.37 15.70 3.25
CA ALA A 234 20.33 15.96 4.24
C ALA A 234 20.05 17.45 4.42
N GLU A 235 21.09 18.28 4.47
CA GLU A 235 20.97 19.74 4.63
C GLU A 235 20.21 20.37 3.46
N ARG A 236 20.40 19.83 2.25
CA ARG A 236 19.66 20.29 1.07
C ARG A 236 18.21 19.84 1.11
N LEU A 237 17.94 18.61 1.53
CA LEU A 237 16.57 18.11 1.71
C LEU A 237 15.79 18.96 2.73
N LEU A 238 16.44 19.55 3.73
CA LEU A 238 15.78 20.45 4.68
C LEU A 238 15.43 21.84 4.11
N SER A 239 15.91 22.18 2.91
CA SER A 239 15.55 23.45 2.27
C SER A 239 14.05 23.54 2.03
N ALA A 240 13.43 24.70 2.30
CA ALA A 240 11.99 24.88 2.24
C ALA A 240 11.40 24.52 0.86
N HIS A 241 12.06 24.93 -0.23
CA HIS A 241 11.64 24.62 -1.60
C HIS A 241 11.63 23.12 -1.95
N ILE A 242 12.22 22.25 -1.12
CA ILE A 242 12.17 20.78 -1.27
C ILE A 242 11.24 20.16 -0.22
N SER A 243 11.46 20.51 1.05
CA SER A 243 10.75 19.90 2.17
C SER A 243 9.28 20.27 2.24
N LEU A 244 8.90 21.51 1.92
CA LEU A 244 7.49 21.94 1.94
C LEU A 244 6.61 21.04 1.05
N PRO A 245 6.90 20.92 -0.27
CA PRO A 245 6.04 20.14 -1.13
C PRO A 245 6.15 18.64 -0.86
N LEU A 246 7.31 18.11 -0.48
CA LEU A 246 7.45 16.68 -0.17
C LEU A 246 6.72 16.24 1.11
N ILE A 247 6.70 17.09 2.14
CA ILE A 247 5.85 16.86 3.32
C ILE A 247 4.38 16.89 2.91
N GLY A 248 3.98 17.83 2.04
CA GLY A 248 2.63 17.88 1.46
C GLY A 248 2.27 16.60 0.71
N VAL A 249 3.17 16.08 -0.13
CA VAL A 249 3.01 14.81 -0.83
C VAL A 249 2.82 13.66 0.15
N THR A 250 3.61 13.60 1.21
CA THR A 250 3.51 12.55 2.24
C THR A 250 2.15 12.56 2.92
N GLN A 251 1.70 13.74 3.35
CA GLN A 251 0.40 13.94 3.99
C GLN A 251 -0.78 13.53 3.10
N LEU A 252 -0.74 13.96 1.84
CA LEU A 252 -1.78 13.66 0.86
C LEU A 252 -1.74 12.19 0.42
N ALA A 253 -0.55 11.58 0.35
CA ALA A 253 -0.39 10.15 0.10
C ALA A 253 -0.99 9.32 1.24
N CYS A 254 -0.75 9.69 2.51
CA CYS A 254 -1.37 9.06 3.66
C CYS A 254 -2.90 9.14 3.60
N TYR A 255 -3.45 10.31 3.27
CA TYR A 255 -4.89 10.49 3.09
C TYR A 255 -5.44 9.64 1.93
N TYR A 256 -4.71 9.60 0.81
CA TYR A 256 -5.06 8.80 -0.36
C TYR A 256 -5.12 7.31 -0.01
N VAL A 257 -4.07 6.77 0.62
CA VAL A 257 -4.05 5.39 1.11
C VAL A 257 -5.22 5.13 2.04
N ALA A 258 -5.51 6.02 2.99
CA ALA A 258 -6.58 5.82 3.97
C ALA A 258 -7.95 5.63 3.30
N PHE A 259 -8.37 6.49 2.36
CA PHE A 259 -9.68 6.33 1.74
C PHE A 259 -9.73 5.12 0.79
N LYS A 260 -8.63 4.79 0.10
CA LYS A 260 -8.55 3.59 -0.76
C LYS A 260 -8.64 2.31 0.07
N VAL A 261 -7.98 2.24 1.23
CA VAL A 261 -8.02 1.10 2.16
C VAL A 261 -9.43 0.92 2.75
N LEU A 262 -10.08 2.02 3.12
CA LEU A 262 -11.47 2.02 3.59
C LEU A 262 -12.48 1.65 2.49
N GLY A 263 -12.08 1.72 1.22
CA GLY A 263 -12.96 1.46 0.08
C GLY A 263 -14.05 2.53 -0.08
N VAL A 264 -13.72 3.79 0.26
CA VAL A 264 -14.64 4.93 0.16
C VAL A 264 -14.08 5.99 -0.78
N ASP A 265 -14.94 6.81 -1.37
CA ASP A 265 -14.53 7.98 -2.14
C ASP A 265 -14.16 9.17 -1.22
N PRO A 266 -13.53 10.23 -1.75
CA PRO A 266 -13.18 11.40 -0.96
C PRO A 266 -14.39 12.12 -0.32
N ALA A 267 -15.58 12.08 -0.94
CA ALA A 267 -16.79 12.67 -0.36
C ALA A 267 -17.24 11.92 0.91
N ALA A 268 -17.28 10.59 0.87
CA ALA A 268 -17.60 9.75 2.01
C ALA A 268 -16.51 9.85 3.09
N MET A 269 -15.23 9.93 2.71
CA MET A 269 -14.13 10.19 3.65
C MET A 269 -14.30 11.55 4.36
N ALA A 270 -14.63 12.61 3.62
CA ALA A 270 -14.84 13.94 4.17
C ALA A 270 -16.01 13.99 5.18
N GLN A 271 -17.07 13.19 4.97
CA GLN A 271 -18.18 13.08 5.92
C GLN A 271 -17.74 12.53 7.28
N PHE A 272 -16.73 11.65 7.32
CA PHE A 272 -16.18 11.18 8.58
C PHE A 272 -15.52 12.29 9.40
N PHE A 273 -14.98 13.31 8.73
CA PHE A 273 -14.34 14.48 9.34
C PHE A 273 -15.25 15.72 9.34
N ALA A 274 -16.57 15.53 9.42
CA ALA A 274 -17.54 16.63 9.39
C ALA A 274 -17.35 17.69 10.50
N ALA A 275 -16.61 17.37 11.57
CA ALA A 275 -16.26 18.35 12.60
C ALA A 275 -15.14 19.31 12.18
N GLY A 276 -14.39 19.00 11.13
CA GLY A 276 -13.41 19.89 10.52
C GLY A 276 -12.14 19.20 10.03
N ALA A 277 -11.34 19.96 9.28
CA ALA A 277 -9.96 19.65 8.95
C ALA A 277 -9.10 20.89 9.19
N THR A 278 -7.90 20.72 9.72
CA THR A 278 -6.96 21.82 9.97
C THR A 278 -5.52 21.35 9.78
N GLY A 279 -4.57 22.27 9.79
CA GLY A 279 -3.16 21.91 9.80
C GLY A 279 -2.28 22.99 10.42
N HIS A 280 -1.14 22.56 10.92
CA HIS A 280 -0.14 23.42 11.52
C HIS A 280 0.79 23.98 10.43
N SER A 281 0.91 25.31 10.35
CA SER A 281 1.72 26.00 9.33
C SER A 281 1.34 25.50 7.93
N GLN A 282 2.29 24.96 7.15
CA GLN A 282 2.06 24.43 5.81
C GLN A 282 1.00 23.30 5.76
N GLY A 283 0.76 22.58 6.86
CA GLY A 283 -0.22 21.49 6.90
C GLY A 283 -1.64 21.97 6.59
N LEU A 284 -1.91 23.28 6.77
CA LEU A 284 -3.17 23.89 6.38
C LEU A 284 -3.47 23.70 4.88
N VAL A 285 -2.45 23.68 4.03
CA VAL A 285 -2.61 23.49 2.58
C VAL A 285 -3.17 22.10 2.28
N SER A 286 -2.66 21.05 2.93
CA SER A 286 -3.20 19.68 2.83
C SER A 286 -4.63 19.59 3.36
N ALA A 287 -4.92 20.27 4.47
CA ALA A 287 -6.27 20.31 5.04
C ALA A 287 -7.30 20.91 4.07
N VAL A 288 -6.95 22.03 3.43
CA VAL A 288 -7.81 22.68 2.42
C VAL A 288 -7.98 21.79 1.18
N ALA A 289 -6.92 21.12 0.74
CA ALA A 289 -6.97 20.22 -0.41
C ALA A 289 -7.96 19.07 -0.19
N ILE A 290 -7.91 18.41 0.98
CA ILE A 290 -8.85 17.32 1.28
C ILE A 290 -10.28 17.85 1.48
N ALA A 291 -10.45 19.01 2.12
CA ALA A 291 -11.76 19.61 2.36
C ALA A 291 -12.46 20.05 1.06
N SER A 292 -11.68 20.34 0.01
CA SER A 292 -12.16 20.76 -1.31
C SER A 292 -12.39 19.58 -2.28
N SER A 293 -12.18 18.35 -1.84
CA SER A 293 -12.24 17.17 -2.71
C SER A 293 -13.49 16.34 -2.44
N ARG A 294 -14.22 15.95 -3.50
CA ARG A 294 -15.43 15.10 -3.40
C ARG A 294 -15.29 13.84 -4.23
N THR A 295 -14.64 13.92 -5.39
CA THR A 295 -14.28 12.76 -6.20
C THR A 295 -12.78 12.47 -6.12
N GLU A 296 -12.37 11.30 -6.63
CA GLU A 296 -10.95 10.97 -6.75
C GLU A 296 -10.25 11.92 -7.76
N GLU A 297 -10.94 12.32 -8.82
CA GLU A 297 -10.47 13.33 -9.77
C GLU A 297 -10.25 14.70 -9.11
N ASP A 298 -11.20 15.16 -8.28
CA ASP A 298 -11.06 16.40 -7.52
C ASP A 298 -9.87 16.32 -6.58
N PHE A 299 -9.71 15.18 -5.91
CA PHE A 299 -8.57 14.94 -5.01
C PHE A 299 -7.24 15.08 -5.75
N PHE A 300 -7.09 14.44 -6.92
CA PHE A 300 -5.88 14.60 -7.72
C PHE A 300 -5.65 16.06 -8.12
N ALA A 301 -6.67 16.75 -8.62
CA ALA A 301 -6.55 18.14 -9.06
C ALA A 301 -6.17 19.08 -7.90
N ASN A 302 -6.82 18.93 -6.74
CA ASN A 302 -6.54 19.75 -5.57
C ASN A 302 -5.20 19.40 -4.92
N ALA A 303 -4.80 18.14 -4.92
CA ALA A 303 -3.48 17.72 -4.46
C ALA A 303 -2.37 18.33 -5.33
N GLN A 304 -2.52 18.35 -6.66
CA GLN A 304 -1.54 18.99 -7.53
C GLN A 304 -1.43 20.49 -7.27
N LYS A 305 -2.56 21.19 -7.06
CA LYS A 305 -2.56 22.61 -6.65
C LYS A 305 -1.86 22.82 -5.31
N ALA A 306 -2.13 21.95 -4.34
CA ALA A 306 -1.50 21.99 -3.02
C ALA A 306 0.01 21.79 -3.10
N ILE A 307 0.46 20.79 -3.87
CA ILE A 307 1.88 20.50 -4.09
C ILE A 307 2.57 21.64 -4.84
N ALA A 308 1.89 22.29 -5.78
CA ALA A 308 2.43 23.44 -6.50
C ALA A 308 2.50 24.73 -5.67
N LEU A 309 1.63 24.86 -4.66
CA LEU A 309 1.60 26.01 -3.75
C LEU A 309 2.67 25.90 -2.66
N LEU A 310 3.00 24.68 -2.23
CA LEU A 310 4.01 24.35 -1.23
C LEU A 310 5.42 24.40 -1.84
#